data_AF-A0A673JSE8-F1
#
_entry.id   AF-A0A673JSE8-F1
#
_cell.length_a   1.000
_cell.length_b   1.000
_cell.length_c   1.000
_cell.angle_alpha   90.00
_cell.angle_beta   90.00
_cell.angle_gamma   90.00
#
_symmetry.space_group_name_H-M   'P 1'
#
loop_
_entity.id
_entity.type
_entity.pdbx_description
1 polymer ?
#
loop_
_entity_poly.entity_id
_entity_poly.type
_entity_poly.pdbx_seq_one_letter_code
_entity_poly.pdbx_strand_id
1 'polypeptide(L)'
;MTIISLLLLASLLPHLTFTVNGREAKPHSRPYMVSVQFKEQHFCGGFLVSERFVMTAGDSGGPLVCGDTAVGVTSFGDPDLCNSPELPEVYTKISAYLQWIKSIIGNVN
;
A
#
# COMPACT_ATOMS: atom_id res chain seq x y z
N MET A 1 44.57 12.03 1.93
CA MET A 1 44.00 11.25 3.05
C MET A 1 42.61 11.73 3.47
N THR A 2 42.33 13.03 3.41
CA THR A 2 41.01 13.60 3.78
C THR A 2 39.88 13.29 2.80
N ILE A 3 40.15 13.25 1.49
CA ILE A 3 39.12 12.97 0.47
C ILE A 3 38.60 11.52 0.54
N ILE A 4 39.51 10.56 0.77
CA ILE A 4 39.14 9.14 0.91
C ILE A 4 38.30 8.93 2.17
N SER A 5 38.66 9.60 3.28
CA SER A 5 37.85 9.60 4.50
C SER A 5 36.47 10.23 4.31
N LEU A 6 36.35 11.31 3.51
CA LEU A 6 35.05 11.93 3.20
C LEU A 6 34.16 11.01 2.35
N LEU A 7 34.73 10.33 1.36
CA LEU A 7 34.00 9.40 0.50
C LEU A 7 33.56 8.15 1.26
N LEU A 8 34.41 7.62 2.15
CA LEU A 8 34.03 6.55 3.07
C LEU A 8 32.90 7.00 4.00
N LEU A 9 32.98 8.20 4.58
CA LEU A 9 31.92 8.73 5.44
C LEU A 9 30.59 8.89 4.68
N ALA A 10 30.64 9.35 3.41
CA ALA A 10 29.48 9.46 2.53
C ALA A 10 28.84 8.09 2.23
N SER A 11 29.63 7.02 2.09
CA SER A 11 29.14 5.66 1.87
C SER A 11 28.57 4.97 3.12
N LEU A 12 28.90 5.50 4.31
CA LEU A 12 28.38 5.06 5.62
C LEU A 12 27.07 5.77 5.99
N LEU A 13 26.65 6.80 5.25
CA LEU A 13 25.29 7.32 5.38
C LEU A 13 24.33 6.29 4.79
N PRO A 14 23.39 5.72 5.59
CA PRO A 14 22.37 4.85 5.03
C PRO A 14 21.63 5.63 3.95
N HIS A 15 21.36 4.95 2.84
CA HIS A 15 20.63 5.46 1.68
C HIS A 15 19.48 6.34 2.16
N LEU A 16 19.59 7.67 1.96
CA LEU A 16 18.62 8.63 2.47
C LEU A 16 17.32 8.43 1.69
N THR A 17 16.46 7.53 2.16
CA THR A 17 15.09 7.41 1.67
C THR A 17 14.35 8.66 2.11
N PHE A 18 14.29 9.65 1.23
CA PHE A 18 13.53 10.87 1.44
C PHE A 18 12.04 10.53 1.31
N THR A 19 11.29 10.73 2.40
CA THR A 19 9.82 10.67 2.38
C THR A 19 9.32 12.11 2.34
N VAL A 20 8.77 12.55 1.20
CA VAL A 20 8.16 13.86 1.02
C VAL A 20 6.84 13.90 1.80
N ASN A 21 6.72 14.79 2.78
CA ASN A 21 5.49 15.01 3.57
C ASN A 21 4.90 13.78 4.30
N GLY A 22 5.66 12.69 4.40
CA GLY A 22 5.25 11.50 5.14
C GLY A 22 5.33 11.72 6.66
N ARG A 23 4.40 11.09 7.38
CA ARG A 23 4.52 10.89 8.84
C ARG A 23 4.76 9.41 9.10
N GLU A 24 5.62 9.12 10.07
CA GLU A 24 5.85 7.75 10.51
C GLU A 24 4.51 7.10 10.87
N ALA A 25 4.23 5.93 10.29
CA ALA A 25 3.02 5.20 10.60
C ALA A 25 3.10 4.72 12.04
N LYS A 26 2.01 4.87 12.81
CA LYS A 26 1.93 4.25 14.15
C LYS A 26 2.26 2.76 14.02
N PRO A 27 3.13 2.20 14.87
CA PRO A 27 3.46 0.77 14.82
C PRO A 27 2.21 -0.11 14.73
N HIS A 28 2.23 -1.08 13.82
CA HIS A 28 1.13 -2.02 13.54
C HIS A 28 -0.22 -1.40 13.10
N SER A 29 -0.27 -0.11 12.76
CA SER A 29 -1.51 0.53 12.28
C SER A 29 -1.88 0.16 10.83
N ARG A 30 -0.96 -0.44 10.08
CA ARG A 30 -1.14 -0.89 8.69
C ARG A 30 -0.81 -2.38 8.53
N PRO A 31 -1.56 -3.28 9.18
CA PRO A 31 -1.21 -4.71 9.24
C PRO A 31 -1.27 -5.43 7.88
N TYR A 32 -1.93 -4.84 6.89
CA TYR A 32 -2.11 -5.44 5.57
C TYR A 32 -1.21 -4.83 4.50
N MET A 33 -0.46 -3.77 4.81
CA MET A 33 0.47 -3.16 3.86
C MET A 33 1.72 -4.04 3.78
N VAL A 34 2.09 -4.47 2.57
CA VAL A 34 3.22 -5.36 2.35
C VAL A 34 4.20 -4.79 1.34
N SER A 35 5.48 -5.13 1.53
CA SER A 35 6.57 -4.88 0.60
C SER A 35 6.85 -6.18 -0.15
N VAL A 36 6.49 -6.24 -1.44
CA VAL A 36 6.82 -7.36 -2.33
C VAL A 36 8.29 -7.22 -2.72
N GLN A 37 9.06 -8.28 -2.50
CA GLN A 37 10.51 -8.29 -2.70
C GLN A 37 10.87 -9.20 -3.88
N PHE A 38 11.73 -8.73 -4.79
CA PHE A 38 12.36 -9.52 -5.85
C PHE A 38 13.87 -9.43 -5.71
N LYS A 39 14.56 -10.58 -5.62
CA LYS A 39 16.02 -10.64 -5.36
C LYS A 39 16.45 -9.82 -4.14
N GLU A 40 15.70 -9.94 -3.04
CA GLU A 40 15.95 -9.21 -1.78
C GLU A 40 15.84 -7.67 -1.91
N GLN A 41 15.26 -7.18 -3.00
CA GLN A 41 15.02 -5.76 -3.26
C GLN A 41 13.52 -5.48 -3.42
N HIS A 42 13.08 -4.32 -2.93
CA HIS A 42 11.68 -3.93 -3.01
C HIS A 42 11.27 -3.81 -4.48
N PHE A 43 10.20 -4.51 -4.85
CA PHE A 43 9.70 -4.62 -6.21
C PHE A 43 8.25 -4.18 -6.38
N CYS A 44 7.39 -4.28 -5.36
CA CYS A 44 6.06 -3.69 -5.40
C CYS A 44 5.55 -3.35 -3.99
N GLY A 45 4.80 -2.26 -3.84
CA GLY A 45 3.88 -2.14 -2.72
C GLY A 45 2.67 -3.05 -2.92
N GLY A 46 2.02 -3.48 -1.86
CA GLY A 46 0.78 -4.24 -1.99
C GLY A 46 -0.04 -4.32 -0.72
N PHE A 47 -1.21 -4.95 -0.84
CA PHE A 47 -2.11 -5.25 0.25
C PHE A 47 -2.27 -6.77 0.41
N LEU A 48 -2.12 -7.28 1.63
CA LEU A 48 -2.36 -8.68 1.95
C LEU A 48 -3.86 -8.96 1.88
N VAL A 49 -4.28 -9.71 0.85
CA VAL A 49 -5.68 -10.11 0.65
C VAL A 49 -5.97 -11.42 1.37
N SER A 50 -4.99 -12.31 1.41
CA SER A 50 -5.02 -13.55 2.20
C SER A 50 -3.58 -13.99 2.51
N GLU A 51 -3.41 -15.05 3.31
CA GLU A 51 -2.10 -15.59 3.69
C GLU A 51 -1.17 -15.88 2.50
N ARG A 52 -1.72 -16.15 1.31
CA ARG A 52 -0.96 -16.52 0.12
C ARG A 52 -1.05 -15.52 -1.03
N PHE A 53 -1.87 -14.48 -0.90
CA PHE A 53 -2.14 -13.56 -2.01
C PHE A 53 -1.97 -12.10 -1.57
N VAL A 54 -1.11 -11.41 -2.32
CA VAL A 54 -0.90 -9.97 -2.23
C VAL A 54 -1.46 -9.33 -3.50
N MET A 55 -2.28 -8.30 -3.33
CA MET A 55 -2.75 -7.47 -4.45
C MET A 55 -1.83 -6.26 -4.60
N THR A 56 -1.33 -6.06 -5.81
CA THR A 56 -0.39 -4.98 -6.17
C THR A 56 -0.99 -3.94 -7.12
N ALA A 57 -2.07 -4.31 -7.82
CA ALA A 57 -2.86 -3.45 -8.71
C ALA A 57 -4.24 -4.10 -8.91
N GLY A 58 -5.26 -3.31 -9.28
CA GLY A 58 -6.59 -3.80 -9.60
C GLY A 58 -7.30 -2.91 -10.63
N ASP A 59 -8.39 -3.41 -11.21
CA ASP A 59 -9.20 -2.65 -12.16
C ASP A 59 -9.95 -1.50 -11.46
N SER A 60 -10.02 -0.33 -12.11
CA SER A 60 -10.73 0.83 -11.56
C SER A 60 -12.21 0.51 -11.32
N GLY A 61 -12.70 0.77 -10.10
CA GLY A 61 -14.05 0.41 -9.68
C GLY A 61 -14.28 -1.07 -9.41
N GLY A 62 -13.26 -1.91 -9.59
CA GLY A 62 -13.31 -3.34 -9.29
C GLY A 62 -13.35 -3.63 -7.78
N PRO A 63 -13.85 -4.82 -7.38
CA PRO A 63 -13.93 -5.18 -5.97
C PRO A 63 -12.60 -5.68 -5.42
N LEU A 64 -12.22 -5.19 -4.24
CA LEU A 64 -11.24 -5.84 -3.37
C LEU A 64 -11.97 -6.87 -2.52
N VAL A 65 -11.71 -8.16 -2.76
CA VAL A 65 -12.41 -9.28 -2.12
C VAL A 65 -11.49 -10.01 -1.14
N CYS A 66 -11.95 -10.22 0.09
CA CYS A 66 -11.31 -11.08 1.09
C CYS A 66 -12.20 -12.30 1.33
N GLY A 67 -11.73 -13.50 0.95
CA GLY A 67 -12.56 -14.70 0.94
C GLY A 67 -13.70 -14.58 -0.07
N ASP A 68 -14.94 -14.59 0.41
CA ASP A 68 -16.18 -14.39 -0.35
C ASP A 68 -16.77 -12.97 -0.16
N THR A 69 -16.08 -12.10 0.58
CA THR A 69 -16.61 -10.81 1.02
C THR A 69 -15.91 -9.66 0.31
N ALA A 70 -16.67 -8.79 -0.36
CA ALA A 70 -16.16 -7.54 -0.89
C ALA A 70 -15.91 -6.54 0.26
N VAL A 71 -14.65 -6.14 0.43
CA VAL A 71 -14.20 -5.26 1.54
C VAL A 71 -13.83 -3.85 1.07
N GLY A 72 -13.53 -3.69 -0.21
CA GLY A 72 -13.20 -2.39 -0.80
C GLY A 72 -13.54 -2.28 -2.28
N VAL A 73 -13.47 -1.06 -2.80
CA VAL A 73 -13.58 -0.75 -4.23
C VAL A 73 -12.32 -0.02 -4.67
N THR A 74 -11.67 -0.47 -5.74
CA THR A 74 -10.47 0.18 -6.28
C THR A 74 -10.79 1.62 -6.65
N SER A 75 -10.03 2.58 -6.11
CA SER A 75 -10.24 4.01 -6.35
C SER A 75 -9.18 4.57 -7.29
N PHE A 76 -7.98 4.79 -6.81
CA PHE A 76 -6.86 5.32 -7.59
C PHE A 76 -5.53 4.83 -7.05
N GLY A 77 -4.55 4.74 -7.94
CA GLY A 77 -3.15 4.49 -7.66
C GLY A 77 -2.31 5.34 -8.61
N ASP A 78 -0.99 5.29 -8.46
CA ASP A 78 -0.08 5.87 -9.44
C ASP A 78 0.02 4.96 -10.68
N PRO A 79 -0.30 5.44 -11.89
CA PRO A 79 -0.32 4.61 -13.09
C PRO A 79 1.06 4.11 -13.52
N ASP A 80 2.12 4.79 -13.12
CA ASP A 80 3.50 4.53 -13.55
C ASP A 80 4.35 3.94 -12.41
N LEU A 81 3.91 4.06 -11.15
CA LEU A 81 4.69 3.71 -9.96
C LEU A 81 3.93 2.79 -8.99
N CYS A 82 4.00 1.48 -9.22
CA CYS A 82 3.47 0.47 -8.28
C CYS A 82 4.31 0.32 -6.97
N ASN A 83 5.40 1.09 -6.84
CA ASN A 83 6.39 1.03 -5.77
C ASN A 83 6.50 2.30 -4.94
N SER A 84 5.54 3.22 -5.06
CA SER A 84 5.67 4.48 -4.36
C SER A 84 5.31 4.32 -2.87
N PRO A 85 6.24 4.52 -1.93
CA PRO A 85 5.89 4.59 -0.51
C PRO A 85 5.02 5.82 -0.19
N GLU A 86 5.00 6.81 -1.08
CA GLU A 86 4.21 8.04 -0.96
C GLU A 86 2.83 7.94 -1.62
N LEU A 87 2.71 7.16 -2.70
CA LEU A 87 1.51 7.00 -3.51
C LEU A 87 1.05 5.54 -3.51
N PRO A 88 0.46 5.06 -2.39
CA PRO A 88 -0.09 3.72 -2.34
C PRO A 88 -1.37 3.62 -3.18
N GLU A 89 -1.70 2.40 -3.61
CA GLU A 89 -3.02 2.07 -4.15
C GLU A 89 -4.12 2.36 -3.10
N VAL A 90 -5.15 3.11 -3.48
CA VAL A 90 -6.23 3.56 -2.62
C VAL A 90 -7.53 2.82 -2.94
N TYR A 91 -8.16 2.30 -1.90
CA TYR A 91 -9.46 1.64 -1.98
C TYR A 91 -10.51 2.38 -1.15
N THR A 92 -11.74 2.48 -1.67
CA THR A 92 -12.90 2.92 -0.88
C THR A 92 -13.34 1.79 0.05
N LYS A 93 -13.36 2.03 1.36
CA LYS A 93 -13.75 1.03 2.37
C LYS A 93 -15.27 0.81 2.37
N ILE A 94 -15.73 -0.35 1.88
CA ILE A 94 -17.18 -0.66 1.78
C ILE A 94 -17.88 -0.54 3.15
N SER A 95 -17.23 -0.99 4.23
CA SER A 95 -17.82 -0.96 5.57
C SER A 95 -18.22 0.45 6.05
N ALA A 96 -17.56 1.50 5.54
CA ALA A 96 -17.87 2.89 5.89
C ALA A 96 -19.20 3.37 5.28
N TYR A 97 -19.66 2.72 4.20
CA TYR A 97 -20.86 3.09 3.45
C TYR A 97 -22.02 2.12 3.66
N LEU A 98 -21.86 1.07 4.48
CA LEU A 98 -22.89 0.03 4.68
C LEU A 98 -24.26 0.58 5.07
N GLN A 99 -24.32 1.62 5.90
CA GLN A 99 -25.60 2.23 6.30
C GLN A 99 -26.30 2.90 5.10
N TRP A 100 -25.54 3.65 4.30
CA TRP A 100 -26.07 4.26 3.09
C TRP A 100 -26.50 3.18 2.08
N ILE A 101 -25.67 2.17 1.84
CA ILE A 101 -26.02 1.05 0.95
C ILE A 101 -27.34 0.42 1.38
N LYS A 102 -27.46 0.03 2.64
CA LYS A 102 -28.70 -0.56 3.21
C LYS A 102 -29.92 0.34 3.08
N SER A 103 -29.74 1.67 3.13
CA SER A 103 -30.84 2.61 2.93
C SER A 103 -31.37 2.62 1.49
N ILE A 104 -30.54 2.28 0.51
CA ILE A 104 -30.90 2.24 -0.91
C ILE A 104 -31.48 0.88 -1.30
N ILE A 105 -30.82 -0.21 -0.91
CA ILE A 105 -31.26 -1.57 -1.30
C ILE A 105 -32.32 -2.16 -0.37
N GLY A 106 -32.58 -1.53 0.78
CA GLY A 106 -33.37 -2.09 1.87
C GLY A 106 -32.62 -3.17 2.66
N ASN A 107 -33.18 -3.66 3.76
CA ASN A 107 -32.66 -4.89 4.37
C ASN A 107 -33.02 -6.06 3.46
N VAL A 108 -32.06 -6.48 2.64
CA VAL A 108 -32.15 -7.72 1.89
C VAL A 108 -31.70 -8.82 2.84
N ASN A 109 -32.65 -9.67 3.26
CA ASN A 109 -32.41 -10.83 4.13
C ASN A 109 -31.65 -11.94 3.40
#